data_AF-A0A953Z5T4-F1
#
_entry.id   AF-A0A953Z5T4-F1
#
_cell.length_a   1.000
_cell.length_b   1.000
_cell.length_c   1.000
_cell.angle_alpha   90.00
_cell.angle_beta   90.00
_cell.angle_gamma   90.00
#
_symmetry.space_group_name_H-M   'P 1'
#
loop_
_entity.id
_entity.type
_entity.pdbx_description
1 polymer ?
#
loop_
_entity_poly.entity_id
_entity_poly.type
_entity_poly.pdbx_seq_one_letter_code
_entity_poly.pdbx_strand_id
1 'polypeptide(L)'
;MTVLLAEVALRVLGLPAPAEAPTFVTEDNAALGLRPDTACFWRLAGDVGHWYVNANGLRGPELRGPTDESTFRIACAGDSCTFGIGVTYEQTYGVRLESAIRARLPHADVQSVLGATPAFTSHQTAALYEQEVTPLRPDLTVIYCGAWNDYQPKIGREPEDPPTAGLTDREIADRLRVRSWSNLLEAFRRALANTNSSATRRVPLADFEQNLARLTELAQRSGEVILVVPPVRADTRRDWPMCTEYQDAVRRLGASRGLRVVDGPAIFAACEREVGPAWTDLPDDASPMFVDGAHPSPFGHSLIADGVLAAIDDAPHPKLARLAARPAPRVRPSIDSIEPRKIPALLESTLELRGAAIGTLGPLPRVWVGDVWAPRVAAPAANTLRITVPPTILPGSKDLVLMTPEGPARLGSIEVEAPRLEVGPIHRDDPDVEVVVHGIPGRGCGVYLTPNRIDDPIPTLFGLFELGGADRPNGFPQFPPSFPQPAAAGLADAEGSWRARIPRPSGREDFFVQGLVMATDVESQDDRGPIGSWTELRRVVVQD
;
A
#
# COMPACT_ATOMS: atom_id res chain seq x y z
N MET A 1 12.69 -18.29 -3.20
CA MET A 1 11.31 -17.85 -2.89
C MET A 1 10.97 -17.90 -1.40
N THR A 2 11.44 -18.91 -0.65
CA THR A 2 11.03 -19.18 0.74
C THR A 2 11.67 -18.29 1.81
N VAL A 3 12.81 -17.62 1.56
CA VAL A 3 13.58 -16.93 2.63
C VAL A 3 13.14 -15.50 2.90
N LEU A 4 12.69 -14.74 1.90
CA LEU A 4 12.16 -13.38 2.12
C LEU A 4 10.70 -13.38 2.54
N LEU A 5 9.91 -14.33 2.03
CA LEU A 5 8.63 -14.66 2.63
C LEU A 5 8.85 -15.17 4.06
N ALA A 6 9.89 -15.95 4.34
CA ALA A 6 10.24 -16.30 5.71
C ALA A 6 10.69 -15.08 6.52
N GLU A 7 11.47 -14.11 6.03
CA GLU A 7 11.86 -12.96 6.84
C GLU A 7 10.69 -12.00 7.11
N VAL A 8 9.85 -11.73 6.09
CA VAL A 8 8.63 -10.94 6.25
C VAL A 8 7.63 -11.69 7.14
N ALA A 9 7.45 -13.00 6.97
CA ALA A 9 6.59 -13.81 7.85
C ALA A 9 7.17 -13.97 9.26
N LEU A 10 8.47 -14.17 9.43
CA LEU A 10 9.13 -14.23 10.75
C LEU A 10 9.02 -12.88 11.46
N ARG A 11 9.07 -11.75 10.74
CA ARG A 11 8.92 -10.39 11.31
C ARG A 11 7.45 -9.98 11.55
N VAL A 12 6.51 -10.48 10.75
CA VAL A 12 5.05 -10.30 10.93
C VAL A 12 4.49 -11.25 11.99
N LEU A 13 5.09 -12.44 12.16
CA LEU A 13 4.69 -13.48 13.13
C LEU A 13 5.56 -13.50 14.40
N GLY A 14 6.53 -12.60 14.52
CA GLY A 14 7.35 -12.42 15.72
C GLY A 14 8.30 -13.57 16.04
N LEU A 15 8.85 -14.29 15.06
CA LEU A 15 9.81 -15.39 15.26
C LEU A 15 11.26 -14.95 14.89
N PRO A 16 12.31 -15.38 15.62
CA PRO A 16 13.67 -14.88 15.41
C PRO A 16 14.42 -15.54 14.23
N ALA A 17 15.20 -14.74 13.49
CA ALA A 17 16.15 -15.19 12.45
C ALA A 17 17.48 -15.73 13.04
N PRO A 18 18.15 -16.71 12.39
CA PRO A 18 19.35 -17.36 12.91
C PRO A 18 20.62 -16.49 12.89
N ALA A 19 21.57 -16.85 13.77
CA ALA A 19 22.70 -16.04 14.26
C ALA A 19 23.92 -15.90 13.32
N GLU A 20 23.77 -16.09 12.02
CA GLU A 20 24.84 -15.78 11.05
C GLU A 20 24.30 -14.80 10.03
N ALA A 21 24.96 -13.64 9.91
CA ALA A 21 24.62 -12.64 8.91
C ALA A 21 24.60 -13.33 7.54
N PRO A 22 23.45 -13.41 6.84
CA PRO A 22 23.52 -13.69 5.43
C PRO A 22 24.21 -12.47 4.83
N THR A 23 25.20 -12.70 3.98
CA THR A 23 25.49 -11.77 2.90
C THR A 23 24.13 -11.50 2.24
N PHE A 24 23.48 -10.36 2.55
CA PHE A 24 22.10 -10.03 2.17
C PHE A 24 21.94 -9.77 0.67
N VAL A 25 22.79 -10.40 -0.15
CA VAL A 25 22.84 -10.32 -1.60
C VAL A 25 23.42 -11.64 -2.10
N THR A 26 22.55 -12.63 -2.26
CA THR A 26 22.80 -13.69 -3.23
C THR A 26 22.11 -13.30 -4.54
N GLU A 27 22.40 -14.01 -5.63
CA GLU A 27 21.72 -13.84 -6.93
C GLU A 27 20.17 -13.97 -6.83
N ASP A 28 19.63 -14.50 -5.72
CA ASP A 28 18.19 -14.70 -5.46
C ASP A 28 17.39 -13.44 -5.04
N ASN A 29 18.02 -12.33 -4.66
CA ASN A 29 17.29 -11.13 -4.21
C ASN A 29 16.59 -10.36 -5.35
N ALA A 30 17.08 -10.52 -6.57
CA ALA A 30 16.43 -9.96 -7.76
C ALA A 30 15.03 -10.56 -7.98
N ALA A 31 14.82 -11.83 -7.62
CA ALA A 31 13.52 -12.52 -7.76
C ALA A 31 12.43 -11.97 -6.82
N LEU A 32 12.83 -11.18 -5.83
CA LEU A 32 11.98 -10.57 -4.81
C LEU A 32 11.83 -9.05 -4.99
N GLY A 33 12.39 -8.54 -6.09
CA GLY A 33 12.44 -7.11 -6.37
C GLY A 33 13.23 -6.33 -5.33
N LEU A 34 14.30 -6.92 -4.77
CA LEU A 34 15.24 -6.21 -3.91
C LEU A 34 16.62 -6.14 -4.56
N ARG A 35 17.24 -4.96 -4.48
CA ARG A 35 18.64 -4.76 -4.86
C ARG A 35 19.44 -4.24 -3.67
N PRO A 36 20.75 -4.54 -3.60
CA PRO A 36 21.61 -4.04 -2.53
C PRO A 36 21.78 -2.53 -2.60
N ASP A 37 21.98 -1.91 -1.44
CA ASP A 37 22.38 -0.51 -1.33
C ASP A 37 23.35 -0.35 -0.16
N THR A 38 24.43 0.42 -0.32
CA THR A 38 25.44 0.53 0.74
C THR A 38 25.03 1.46 1.88
N ALA A 39 24.10 2.39 1.65
CA ALA A 39 23.64 3.35 2.65
C ALA A 39 22.30 2.92 3.28
N CYS A 40 21.41 2.35 2.48
CA CYS A 40 20.09 1.88 2.93
C CYS A 40 20.06 0.37 3.22
N PHE A 41 21.17 -0.34 2.98
CA PHE A 41 21.32 -1.80 2.99
C PHE A 41 20.61 -2.51 1.82
N TRP A 42 19.36 -2.11 1.53
CA TRP A 42 18.61 -2.59 0.37
C TRP A 42 17.72 -1.49 -0.22
N ARG A 43 17.24 -1.75 -1.44
CA ARG A 43 16.22 -0.96 -2.15
C ARG A 43 15.28 -1.88 -2.90
N LEU A 44 14.07 -1.38 -3.16
CA LEU A 44 13.16 -2.03 -4.09
C LEU A 44 13.71 -1.89 -5.53
N ALA A 45 13.46 -2.90 -6.35
CA ALA A 45 13.94 -3.02 -7.71
C ALA A 45 12.85 -3.65 -8.59
N GLY A 46 12.26 -2.83 -9.47
CA GLY A 46 11.11 -3.26 -10.27
C GLY A 46 9.85 -3.45 -9.42
N ASP A 47 8.74 -3.73 -10.10
CA ASP A 47 7.45 -3.86 -9.43
C ASP A 47 7.44 -5.07 -8.48
N VAL A 48 6.96 -4.84 -7.26
CA VAL A 48 6.88 -5.86 -6.21
C VAL A 48 5.41 -6.16 -5.95
N GLY A 49 4.93 -7.28 -6.49
CA GLY A 49 3.50 -7.61 -6.46
C GLY A 49 2.69 -6.59 -7.27
N HIS A 50 1.81 -5.85 -6.59
CA HIS A 50 0.99 -4.78 -7.18
C HIS A 50 1.56 -3.38 -6.91
N TRP A 51 2.70 -3.29 -6.21
CA TRP A 51 3.38 -2.02 -5.98
C TRP A 51 4.19 -1.67 -7.22
N TYR A 52 3.79 -0.59 -7.86
CA TYR A 52 4.59 0.04 -8.90
C TYR A 52 5.76 0.77 -8.26
N VAL A 53 6.98 0.34 -8.60
CA VAL A 53 8.22 0.86 -8.03
C VAL A 53 9.06 1.49 -9.15
N ASN A 54 9.39 2.76 -8.99
CA ASN A 54 10.20 3.50 -9.96
C ASN A 54 11.69 3.09 -9.93
N ALA A 55 12.48 3.60 -10.87
CA ALA A 55 13.90 3.27 -11.01
C ALA A 55 14.74 3.64 -9.77
N ASN A 56 14.27 4.59 -8.96
CA ASN A 56 14.92 5.00 -7.70
C ASN A 56 14.62 4.05 -6.53
N GLY A 57 13.68 3.12 -6.69
CA GLY A 57 13.24 2.19 -5.65
C GLY A 57 12.11 2.74 -4.78
N LEU A 58 11.39 3.76 -5.24
CA LEU A 58 10.27 4.38 -4.52
C LEU A 58 8.93 3.92 -5.12
N ARG A 59 7.91 3.76 -4.28
CA ARG A 59 6.55 3.45 -4.75
C ARG A 59 5.94 4.67 -5.44
N GLY A 60 5.43 4.46 -6.66
CA GLY A 60 4.75 5.49 -7.43
C GLY A 60 5.51 5.95 -8.69
N PRO A 61 5.23 7.16 -9.19
CA PRO A 61 5.77 7.65 -10.45
C PRO A 61 7.27 7.84 -10.47
N GLU A 62 7.81 7.84 -11.69
CA GLU A 62 9.07 8.51 -11.99
C GLU A 62 8.92 10.03 -11.78
N LEU A 63 9.79 10.61 -10.95
CA LEU A 63 9.86 12.05 -10.74
C LEU A 63 11.20 12.56 -11.24
N ARG A 64 11.17 13.59 -12.10
CA ARG A 64 12.37 14.12 -12.73
C ARG A 64 12.71 15.50 -12.18
N GLY A 65 13.93 15.60 -11.65
CA GLY A 65 14.58 16.86 -11.33
C GLY A 65 13.91 17.67 -10.21
N PRO A 66 14.50 18.81 -9.86
CA PRO A 66 13.95 19.68 -8.85
C PRO A 66 12.66 20.36 -9.32
N THR A 67 11.81 20.77 -8.38
CA THR A 67 10.63 21.58 -8.70
C THR A 67 11.01 22.92 -9.33
N ASP A 68 10.15 23.43 -10.21
CA ASP A 68 10.15 24.83 -10.65
C ASP A 68 9.05 25.64 -9.93
N GLU A 69 8.78 26.87 -10.39
CA GLU A 69 7.73 27.75 -9.84
C GLU A 69 6.29 27.29 -10.18
N SER A 70 6.11 26.24 -10.99
CA SER A 70 4.80 25.69 -11.38
C SER A 70 4.43 24.40 -10.66
N THR A 71 5.42 23.74 -10.07
CA THR A 71 5.25 22.47 -9.37
C THR A 71 5.29 22.68 -7.87
N PHE A 72 4.33 22.16 -7.11
CA PHE A 72 4.43 22.03 -5.65
C PHE A 72 4.69 20.58 -5.28
N ARG A 73 5.85 20.28 -4.68
CA ARG A 73 6.22 18.90 -4.34
C ARG A 73 6.18 18.63 -2.84
N ILE A 74 5.45 17.57 -2.48
CA ILE A 74 5.28 17.06 -1.13
C ILE A 74 6.07 15.76 -1.01
N ALA A 75 7.14 15.75 -0.22
CA ALA A 75 7.83 14.52 0.14
C ALA A 75 7.25 13.92 1.42
N CYS A 76 6.92 12.64 1.41
CA CYS A 76 6.54 11.89 2.59
C CYS A 76 7.70 10.94 2.93
N ALA A 77 8.43 11.22 4.00
CA ALA A 77 9.58 10.44 4.45
C ALA A 77 9.15 9.49 5.58
N GLY A 78 9.44 8.19 5.45
CA GLY A 78 9.12 7.25 6.53
C GLY A 78 9.38 5.79 6.20
N ASP A 79 8.57 4.94 6.82
CA ASP A 79 8.67 3.47 6.78
C ASP A 79 7.50 2.83 6.01
N SER A 80 7.14 1.58 6.34
CA SER A 80 6.01 0.86 5.75
C SER A 80 4.66 1.59 5.86
N CYS A 81 4.45 2.40 6.90
CA CYS A 81 3.22 3.18 7.05
C CYS A 81 3.17 4.28 6.00
N THR A 82 4.28 4.99 5.78
CA THR A 82 4.38 6.01 4.71
C THR A 82 4.36 5.40 3.32
N PHE A 83 4.98 4.23 3.17
CA PHE A 83 4.92 3.45 1.94
C PHE A 83 3.49 3.00 1.60
N GLY A 84 2.63 2.82 2.61
CA GLY A 84 1.24 2.42 2.47
C GLY A 84 1.04 0.92 2.40
N ILE A 85 1.72 0.15 3.25
CA ILE A 85 1.38 -1.27 3.46
C ILE A 85 -0.08 -1.35 3.92
N GLY A 86 -0.88 -2.20 3.26
CA GLY A 86 -2.30 -2.32 3.60
C GLY A 86 -3.24 -1.49 2.75
N VAL A 87 -2.73 -0.60 1.91
CA VAL A 87 -3.55 0.35 1.12
C VAL A 87 -3.06 0.50 -0.32
N THR A 88 -3.95 0.94 -1.22
CA THR A 88 -3.57 1.31 -2.59
C THR A 88 -2.68 2.56 -2.59
N TYR A 89 -1.99 2.82 -3.70
CA TYR A 89 -1.09 3.98 -3.80
C TYR A 89 -1.84 5.30 -3.53
N GLU A 90 -3.05 5.42 -4.04
CA GLU A 90 -3.89 6.62 -3.95
C GLU A 90 -4.54 6.81 -2.59
N GLN A 91 -4.63 5.74 -1.80
CA GLN A 91 -5.11 5.77 -0.44
C GLN A 91 -4.04 6.23 0.56
N THR A 92 -2.76 6.25 0.17
CA THR A 92 -1.68 6.75 1.03
C THR A 92 -1.90 8.22 1.38
N TYR A 93 -1.48 8.62 2.59
CA TYR A 93 -1.73 9.98 3.07
C TYR A 93 -1.05 11.03 2.19
N GLY A 94 0.12 10.72 1.62
CA GLY A 94 0.84 11.60 0.71
C GLY A 94 0.08 11.88 -0.59
N VAL A 95 -0.50 10.85 -1.19
CA VAL A 95 -1.26 10.98 -2.44
C VAL A 95 -2.65 11.59 -2.19
N ARG A 96 -3.24 11.34 -1.02
CA ARG A 96 -4.45 12.05 -0.56
C ARG A 96 -4.19 13.55 -0.38
N LEU A 97 -3.07 13.94 0.22
CA LEU A 97 -2.65 15.34 0.34
C LEU A 97 -2.51 16.01 -1.02
N GLU A 98 -1.85 15.35 -1.97
CA GLU A 98 -1.75 15.81 -3.37
C GLU A 98 -3.14 16.07 -3.96
N SER A 99 -4.05 15.10 -3.83
CA SER A 99 -5.41 15.19 -4.37
C SER A 99 -6.22 16.31 -3.72
N ALA A 100 -6.12 16.47 -2.40
CA ALA A 100 -6.83 17.50 -1.64
C ALA A 100 -6.35 18.92 -2.00
N ILE A 101 -5.02 19.12 -2.12
CA ILE A 101 -4.47 20.41 -2.52
C ILE A 101 -4.82 20.72 -3.98
N ARG A 102 -4.74 19.73 -4.88
CA ARG A 102 -5.14 19.88 -6.28
C ARG A 102 -6.60 20.26 -6.44
N ALA A 103 -7.49 19.70 -5.62
CA ALA A 103 -8.92 20.06 -5.65
C ALA A 103 -9.15 21.54 -5.33
N ARG A 104 -8.26 22.17 -4.54
CA ARG A 104 -8.28 23.59 -4.20
C ARG A 104 -7.52 24.45 -5.22
N LEU A 105 -6.55 23.86 -5.93
CA LEU A 105 -5.66 24.51 -6.89
C LEU A 105 -5.71 23.80 -8.25
N PRO A 106 -6.81 23.95 -9.02
CA PRO A 106 -7.05 23.19 -10.25
C PRO A 106 -6.13 23.58 -11.42
N HIS A 107 -5.12 24.41 -11.20
CA HIS A 107 -4.12 24.83 -12.19
C HIS A 107 -2.67 24.59 -11.71
N ALA A 108 -2.49 24.03 -10.50
CA ALA A 108 -1.18 23.72 -9.95
C ALA A 108 -0.79 22.27 -10.26
N ASP A 109 0.47 22.06 -10.63
CA ASP A 109 1.06 20.72 -10.65
C ASP A 109 1.50 20.35 -9.24
N VAL A 110 0.64 19.65 -8.50
CA VAL A 110 0.96 19.14 -7.15
C VAL A 110 1.45 17.70 -7.28
N GLN A 111 2.59 17.41 -6.67
CA GLN A 111 3.23 16.09 -6.78
C GLN A 111 3.60 15.56 -5.40
N SER A 112 3.16 14.35 -5.09
CA SER A 112 3.63 13.60 -3.93
C SER A 112 4.77 12.65 -4.29
N VAL A 113 5.75 12.52 -3.40
CA VAL A 113 6.77 11.47 -3.44
C VAL A 113 6.76 10.68 -2.14
N LEU A 114 6.63 9.36 -2.24
CA LEU A 114 6.73 8.46 -1.10
C LEU A 114 8.20 8.06 -0.92
N GLY A 115 8.95 8.88 -0.17
CA GLY A 115 10.33 8.61 0.25
C GLY A 115 10.40 7.60 1.39
N ALA A 116 9.84 6.42 1.15
CA ALA A 116 9.64 5.40 2.17
C ALA A 116 9.85 4.00 1.62
N THR A 117 10.18 3.06 2.51
CA THR A 117 10.36 1.65 2.16
C THR A 117 9.96 0.78 3.36
N PRO A 118 9.32 -0.37 3.14
CA PRO A 118 8.98 -1.28 4.22
C PRO A 118 10.18 -1.67 5.09
N ALA A 119 9.93 -1.84 6.39
CA ALA A 119 10.91 -2.24 7.41
C ALA A 119 12.09 -1.26 7.66
N PHE A 120 12.12 -0.11 6.99
CA PHE A 120 13.15 0.91 7.21
C PHE A 120 13.06 1.51 8.61
N THR A 121 14.22 1.68 9.23
CA THR A 121 14.41 2.48 10.45
C THR A 121 14.64 3.95 10.10
N SER A 122 14.63 4.84 11.11
CA SER A 122 14.99 6.26 10.93
C SER A 122 16.35 6.48 10.26
N HIS A 123 17.34 5.59 10.48
CA HIS A 123 18.64 5.65 9.84
C HIS A 123 18.51 5.45 8.32
N GLN A 124 17.81 4.38 7.92
CA GLN A 124 17.62 4.04 6.52
C GLN A 124 16.73 5.05 5.80
N THR A 125 15.69 5.55 6.46
CA THR A 125 14.86 6.64 5.94
C THR A 125 15.68 7.91 5.69
N ALA A 126 16.57 8.29 6.61
CA ALA A 126 17.45 9.45 6.42
C ALA A 126 18.42 9.26 5.24
N ALA A 127 18.99 8.06 5.08
CA ALA A 127 19.86 7.72 3.96
C ALA A 127 19.11 7.76 2.61
N LEU A 128 17.92 7.15 2.54
CA LEU A 128 17.08 7.17 1.34
C LEU A 128 16.68 8.59 0.96
N TYR A 129 16.29 9.40 1.94
CA TYR A 129 15.91 10.79 1.73
C TYR A 129 17.08 11.62 1.18
N GLU A 130 18.28 11.44 1.72
CA GLU A 130 19.48 12.13 1.24
C GLU A 130 19.80 11.76 -0.22
N GLN A 131 19.71 10.48 -0.55
CA GLN A 131 20.07 9.99 -1.89
C GLN A 131 19.02 10.32 -2.94
N GLU A 132 17.73 10.11 -2.63
CA GLU A 132 16.67 10.08 -3.66
C GLU A 132 15.70 11.25 -3.58
N VAL A 133 15.48 11.81 -2.40
CA VAL A 133 14.47 12.87 -2.21
C VAL A 133 15.10 14.25 -2.23
N THR A 134 16.29 14.42 -1.64
CA THR A 134 17.02 15.70 -1.64
C THR A 134 17.26 16.26 -3.05
N PRO A 135 17.63 15.45 -4.06
CA PRO A 135 17.78 15.95 -5.44
C PRO A 135 16.47 16.49 -6.05
N LEU A 136 15.31 16.04 -5.56
CA LEU A 136 14.00 16.47 -6.03
C LEU A 136 13.58 17.83 -5.46
N ARG A 137 14.31 18.37 -4.46
CA ARG A 137 14.03 19.64 -3.78
C ARG A 137 12.53 19.83 -3.46
N PRO A 138 11.93 18.99 -2.59
CA PRO A 138 10.53 19.16 -2.21
C PRO A 138 10.30 20.51 -1.52
N ASP A 139 9.13 21.10 -1.76
CA ASP A 139 8.66 22.34 -1.14
C ASP A 139 8.14 22.10 0.29
N LEU A 140 7.58 20.90 0.51
CA LEU A 140 7.10 20.45 1.81
C LEU A 140 7.55 19.01 2.05
N THR A 141 8.05 18.73 3.24
CA THR A 141 8.36 17.37 3.69
C THR A 141 7.53 17.01 4.93
N VAL A 142 6.81 15.89 4.84
CA VAL A 142 6.10 15.25 5.94
C VAL A 142 6.96 14.10 6.44
N ILE A 143 7.40 14.14 7.70
CA ILE A 143 8.24 13.09 8.30
C ILE A 143 7.39 12.24 9.23
N TYR A 144 7.39 10.92 8.99
CA TYR A 144 6.73 9.90 9.80
C TYR A 144 7.74 8.79 10.11
N CYS A 145 8.32 8.82 11.31
CA CYS A 145 9.32 7.84 11.75
C CYS A 145 9.07 7.41 13.19
N GLY A 146 9.53 6.21 13.55
CA GLY A 146 9.39 5.68 14.92
C GLY A 146 8.02 5.05 15.19
N ALA A 147 7.35 4.54 14.16
CA ALA A 147 6.06 3.86 14.29
C ALA A 147 6.18 2.41 14.73
N TRP A 148 7.30 1.75 14.40
CA TRP A 148 7.52 0.33 14.72
C TRP A 148 9.00 -0.05 14.67
N ASN A 149 9.65 0.15 13.52
CA ASN A 149 10.93 -0.51 13.19
C ASN A 149 12.10 -0.13 14.10
N ASP A 150 12.19 1.12 14.54
CA ASP A 150 13.32 1.61 15.34
C ASP A 150 13.43 0.96 16.73
N TYR A 151 12.30 0.73 17.38
CA TYR A 151 12.26 0.21 18.75
C TYR A 151 12.05 -1.30 18.84
N GLN A 152 11.93 -1.99 17.70
CA GLN A 152 11.92 -3.44 17.70
C GLN A 152 13.21 -4.01 18.29
N PRO A 153 13.18 -5.19 18.93
CA PRO A 153 14.38 -5.87 19.36
C PRO A 153 15.30 -6.19 18.17
N LYS A 154 16.62 -6.00 18.34
CA LYS A 154 17.66 -6.53 17.47
C LYS A 154 17.59 -8.06 17.53
N ILE A 155 17.41 -8.70 16.38
CA ILE A 155 17.45 -10.15 16.25
C ILE A 155 18.70 -10.50 15.43
N GLY A 156 19.71 -11.06 16.09
CA GLY A 156 20.99 -11.38 15.43
C GLY A 156 21.90 -10.16 15.25
N ARG A 157 22.90 -10.29 14.36
CA ARG A 157 23.88 -9.25 14.04
C ARG A 157 23.38 -8.43 12.85
N GLU A 158 23.21 -7.12 13.02
CA GLU A 158 22.89 -6.21 11.90
C GLU A 158 24.19 -5.69 11.26
N PRO A 159 24.18 -5.22 9.99
CA PRO A 159 25.36 -4.66 9.32
C PRO A 159 26.01 -3.49 10.08
N GLU A 160 25.27 -2.89 11.01
CA GLU A 160 25.66 -1.79 11.88
C GLU A 160 26.60 -2.21 13.04
N ASP A 161 26.80 -3.51 13.28
CA ASP A 161 27.60 -4.01 14.39
C ASP A 161 29.12 -4.05 14.08
N PRO A 162 29.99 -3.47 14.94
CA PRO A 162 31.43 -3.42 14.71
C PRO A 162 32.06 -4.83 14.60
N PRO A 163 33.11 -5.02 13.78
CA PRO A 163 33.77 -6.31 13.62
C PRO A 163 34.48 -6.75 14.91
N THR A 164 33.93 -7.76 15.60
CA THR A 164 34.65 -8.47 16.67
C THR A 164 35.62 -9.50 16.08
N ALA A 165 36.84 -9.52 16.59
CA ALA A 165 37.93 -10.39 16.17
C ALA A 165 37.62 -11.89 16.40
N GLY A 166 37.80 -12.69 15.34
CA GLY A 166 38.12 -14.14 15.30
C GLY A 166 37.33 -15.10 16.20
N LEU A 167 36.39 -15.87 15.61
CA LEU A 167 35.79 -17.04 16.26
C LEU A 167 36.59 -18.32 15.94
N THR A 168 36.56 -19.28 16.86
CA THR A 168 37.34 -20.54 16.83
C THR A 168 36.51 -21.73 16.29
N ASP A 169 37.18 -22.77 15.77
CA ASP A 169 36.56 -23.95 15.12
C ASP A 169 35.51 -24.70 15.99
N ARG A 170 35.59 -24.55 17.31
CA ARG A 170 34.64 -25.15 18.25
C ARG A 170 33.29 -24.43 18.27
N GLU A 171 33.29 -23.12 18.06
CA GLU A 171 32.08 -22.30 17.95
C GLU A 171 31.35 -22.57 16.62
N ILE A 172 32.09 -22.94 15.57
CA ILE A 172 31.54 -23.40 14.28
C ILE A 172 30.83 -24.76 14.47
N ALA A 173 31.43 -25.69 15.22
CA ALA A 173 30.85 -27.01 15.46
C ALA A 173 29.57 -26.98 16.32
N ASP A 174 29.46 -26.06 17.27
CA ASP A 174 28.23 -25.88 18.06
C ASP A 174 27.10 -25.20 17.25
N ARG A 175 27.44 -24.34 16.28
CA ARG A 175 26.47 -23.75 15.35
C ARG A 175 25.88 -24.76 14.36
N LEU A 176 26.65 -25.77 13.97
CA LEU A 176 26.19 -26.85 13.07
C LEU A 176 25.20 -27.85 13.71
N ARG A 177 24.89 -27.71 15.00
CA ARG A 177 24.00 -28.63 15.74
C ARG A 177 22.55 -28.15 15.92
N VAL A 178 22.15 -27.01 15.36
CA VAL A 178 20.76 -26.51 15.46
C VAL A 178 19.88 -27.25 14.44
N ARG A 179 19.29 -28.38 14.86
CA ARG A 179 18.46 -29.25 14.00
C ARG A 179 17.02 -29.46 14.49
N SER A 180 16.54 -28.75 15.51
CA SER A 180 15.15 -28.91 16.00
C SER A 180 14.49 -27.62 16.51
N TRP A 181 13.20 -27.48 16.17
CA TRP A 181 12.26 -26.39 16.49
C TRP A 181 12.19 -26.02 17.99
N SER A 182 12.45 -27.00 18.87
CA SER A 182 12.38 -26.85 20.33
C SER A 182 13.44 -25.90 20.92
N ASN A 183 14.64 -25.85 20.32
CA ASN A 183 15.74 -25.06 20.85
C ASN A 183 15.63 -23.58 20.43
N LEU A 184 14.95 -23.30 19.32
CA LEU A 184 14.60 -21.95 18.84
C LEU A 184 13.53 -21.29 19.71
N LEU A 185 12.51 -22.05 20.12
CA LEU A 185 11.46 -21.61 21.06
C LEU A 185 12.02 -21.21 22.43
N GLU A 186 13.04 -21.90 22.92
CA GLU A 186 13.69 -21.60 24.21
C GLU A 186 14.57 -20.35 24.14
N ALA A 187 15.28 -20.13 23.02
CA ALA A 187 16.03 -18.89 22.78
C ALA A 187 15.09 -17.67 22.65
N PHE A 188 13.95 -17.84 22.00
CA PHE A 188 12.90 -16.81 21.88
C PHE A 188 12.30 -16.43 23.24
N ARG A 189 12.00 -17.42 24.10
CA ARG A 189 11.55 -17.18 25.48
C ARG A 189 12.56 -16.40 26.32
N ARG A 190 13.86 -16.60 26.09
CA ARG A 190 14.95 -15.87 26.78
C ARG A 190 15.13 -14.44 26.25
N ALA A 191 14.94 -14.21 24.94
CA ALA A 191 14.97 -12.88 24.35
C ALA A 191 13.77 -12.03 24.80
N LEU A 192 12.57 -12.63 24.87
CA LEU A 192 11.36 -12.02 25.44
C LEU A 192 11.51 -11.67 26.93
N ALA A 193 12.34 -12.40 27.67
CA ALA A 193 12.58 -12.14 29.09
C ALA A 193 13.50 -10.93 29.35
N ASN A 194 14.17 -10.38 28.33
CA ASN A 194 15.17 -9.29 28.44
C ASN A 194 14.76 -7.97 27.73
N THR A 195 13.49 -7.80 27.36
CA THR A 195 12.96 -6.74 26.46
C THR A 195 12.94 -5.31 27.00
N ASN A 196 13.44 -5.05 28.21
CA ASN A 196 13.42 -3.71 28.83
C ASN A 196 14.72 -2.91 28.72
N SER A 197 15.73 -3.40 27.99
CA SER A 197 16.99 -2.67 27.84
C SER A 197 17.05 -1.83 26.56
N SER A 198 17.51 -0.59 26.65
CA SER A 198 17.77 0.27 25.47
C SER A 198 18.83 -0.32 24.52
N ALA A 199 19.69 -1.20 25.04
CA ALA A 199 20.78 -1.86 24.29
C ALA A 199 20.30 -2.92 23.28
N THR A 200 19.04 -3.34 23.35
CA THR A 200 18.48 -4.37 22.46
C THR A 200 17.60 -3.82 21.36
N ARG A 201 17.45 -2.49 21.20
CA ARG A 201 16.59 -1.90 20.14
C ARG A 201 17.34 -1.79 18.81
N ARG A 202 16.65 -1.95 17.66
CA ARG A 202 17.26 -1.80 16.32
C ARG A 202 17.97 -0.45 16.19
N VAL A 203 17.29 0.63 16.56
CA VAL A 203 17.87 1.96 16.69
C VAL A 203 17.65 2.46 18.12
N PRO A 204 18.70 2.58 18.95
CA PRO A 204 18.61 3.20 20.27
C PRO A 204 17.97 4.59 20.23
N LEU A 205 17.28 5.00 21.29
CA LEU A 205 16.53 6.27 21.31
C LEU A 205 17.40 7.48 20.97
N ALA A 206 18.63 7.54 21.48
CA ALA A 206 19.56 8.64 21.20
C ALA A 206 19.97 8.69 19.72
N ASP A 207 20.10 7.53 19.07
CA ASP A 207 20.42 7.44 17.65
C ASP A 207 19.19 7.79 16.80
N PHE A 208 17.99 7.41 17.25
CA PHE A 208 16.74 7.83 16.63
C PHE A 208 16.58 9.36 16.66
N GLU A 209 16.84 9.99 17.80
CA GLU A 209 16.82 11.45 17.93
C GLU A 209 17.81 12.13 16.97
N GLN A 210 19.02 11.58 16.84
CA GLN A 210 20.03 12.07 15.89
C GLN A 210 19.60 11.87 14.43
N ASN A 211 19.07 10.69 14.08
CA ASN A 211 18.58 10.40 12.73
C ASN A 211 17.42 11.31 12.35
N LEU A 212 16.47 11.54 13.26
CA LEU A 212 15.33 12.42 13.03
C LEU A 212 15.77 13.88 12.87
N ALA A 213 16.73 14.34 13.68
CA ALA A 213 17.34 15.66 13.53
C ALA A 213 18.04 15.81 12.16
N ARG A 214 18.85 14.81 11.75
CA ARG A 214 19.52 14.79 10.44
C ARG A 214 18.53 14.83 9.28
N LEU A 215 17.50 13.98 9.31
CA LEU A 215 16.45 13.95 8.27
C LEU A 215 15.73 15.30 8.19
N THR A 216 15.42 15.90 9.33
CA THR A 216 14.81 17.24 9.40
C THR A 216 15.73 18.30 8.79
N GLU A 217 17.03 18.28 9.09
CA GLU A 217 18.00 19.21 8.49
C GLU A 217 18.12 19.06 6.99
N LEU A 218 18.14 17.82 6.49
CA LEU A 218 18.15 17.53 5.05
C LEU A 218 16.90 18.11 4.38
N ALA A 219 15.73 17.90 4.96
CA ALA A 219 14.46 18.39 4.43
C ALA A 219 14.37 19.94 4.45
N GLN A 220 14.83 20.57 5.53
CA GLN A 220 14.83 22.04 5.67
C GLN A 220 15.74 22.77 4.68
N ARG A 221 16.68 22.07 4.02
CA ARG A 221 17.52 22.66 2.96
C ARG A 221 16.74 23.00 1.70
N SER A 222 15.59 22.37 1.46
CA SER A 222 14.77 22.60 0.27
C SER A 222 13.39 23.16 0.54
N GLY A 223 12.76 22.82 1.68
CA GLY A 223 11.37 23.17 1.92
C GLY A 223 10.96 23.18 3.38
N GLU A 224 9.68 23.42 3.62
CA GLU A 224 9.08 23.36 4.94
C GLU A 224 9.01 21.92 5.46
N VAL A 225 8.98 21.74 6.78
CA VAL A 225 8.87 20.42 7.42
C VAL A 225 7.65 20.38 8.33
N ILE A 226 6.89 19.29 8.24
CA ILE A 226 5.84 18.91 9.19
C ILE A 226 6.23 17.54 9.75
N LEU A 227 6.26 17.42 11.08
CA LEU A 227 6.46 16.14 11.75
C LEU A 227 5.11 15.50 12.03
N VAL A 228 4.96 14.21 11.74
CA VAL A 228 3.81 13.42 12.17
C VAL A 228 4.28 12.49 13.27
N VAL A 229 3.65 12.58 14.44
CA VAL A 229 3.83 11.58 15.50
C VAL A 229 3.05 10.33 15.07
N PRO A 230 3.70 9.17 14.88
CA PRO A 230 3.01 7.98 14.40
C PRO A 230 1.92 7.51 15.36
N PRO A 231 0.67 7.34 14.92
CA PRO A 231 -0.32 6.61 15.69
C PRO A 231 0.06 5.13 15.71
N VAL A 232 -0.14 4.48 16.85
CA VAL A 232 -0.01 3.04 17.02
C VAL A 232 -1.23 2.54 17.77
N ARG A 233 -1.68 1.32 17.45
CA ARG A 233 -2.87 0.72 18.06
C ARG A 233 -2.66 0.55 19.57
N ALA A 234 -3.76 0.60 20.33
CA ALA A 234 -3.71 0.63 21.79
C ALA A 234 -3.07 -0.63 22.40
N ASP A 235 -3.33 -1.79 21.80
CA ASP A 235 -2.73 -3.07 22.17
C ASP A 235 -1.23 -3.13 21.84
N THR A 236 -0.82 -2.64 20.66
CA THR A 236 0.58 -2.53 20.28
C THR A 236 1.33 -1.61 21.23
N ARG A 237 0.73 -0.49 21.63
CA ARG A 237 1.29 0.41 22.65
C ARG A 237 1.41 -0.27 24.02
N ARG A 238 0.41 -1.05 24.42
CA ARG A 238 0.42 -1.79 25.68
C ARG A 238 1.52 -2.84 25.69
N ASP A 239 1.69 -3.56 24.58
CA ASP A 239 2.64 -4.66 24.46
C ASP A 239 4.07 -4.14 24.18
N TRP A 240 4.19 -2.95 23.58
CA TRP A 240 5.44 -2.27 23.24
C TRP A 240 5.46 -0.82 23.77
N PRO A 241 5.45 -0.61 25.10
CA PRO A 241 5.32 0.72 25.70
C PRO A 241 6.44 1.70 25.33
N MET A 242 7.62 1.17 24.94
CA MET A 242 8.75 1.96 24.47
C MET A 242 8.43 2.81 23.22
N CYS A 243 7.39 2.48 22.44
CA CYS A 243 6.97 3.31 21.31
C CYS A 243 6.69 4.77 21.75
N THR A 244 6.24 4.97 22.98
CA THR A 244 5.94 6.28 23.56
C THR A 244 7.21 7.15 23.66
N GLU A 245 8.36 6.56 23.96
CA GLU A 245 9.63 7.29 24.03
C GLU A 245 10.02 7.90 22.67
N TYR A 246 9.74 7.18 21.58
CA TYR A 246 10.01 7.61 20.20
C TYR A 246 9.00 8.64 19.73
N GLN A 247 7.72 8.46 20.07
CA GLN A 247 6.69 9.49 19.84
C GLN A 247 7.05 10.80 20.57
N ASP A 248 7.51 10.71 21.81
CA ASP A 248 7.92 11.88 22.58
C ASP A 248 9.20 12.52 22.02
N ALA A 249 10.12 11.74 21.44
CA ALA A 249 11.26 12.28 20.71
C ALA A 249 10.83 13.11 19.48
N VAL A 250 9.82 12.67 18.73
CA VAL A 250 9.24 13.46 17.62
C VAL A 250 8.63 14.77 18.15
N ARG A 251 7.84 14.70 19.23
CA ARG A 251 7.26 15.90 19.87
C ARG A 251 8.33 16.87 20.37
N ARG A 252 9.38 16.36 21.05
CA ARG A 252 10.51 17.16 21.56
C ARG A 252 11.25 17.86 20.43
N LEU A 253 11.53 17.16 19.33
CA LEU A 253 12.18 17.76 18.18
C LEU A 253 11.32 18.90 17.60
N GLY A 254 10.02 18.65 17.42
CA GLY A 254 9.09 19.67 16.92
C GLY A 254 9.07 20.92 17.81
N ALA A 255 8.94 20.75 19.12
CA ALA A 255 8.97 21.85 20.08
C ALA A 255 10.31 22.60 20.08
N SER A 256 11.44 21.88 20.10
CA SER A 256 12.77 22.50 20.15
C SER A 256 13.12 23.32 18.91
N ARG A 257 12.59 22.95 17.74
CA ARG A 257 12.84 23.61 16.46
C ARG A 257 11.70 24.52 15.99
N GLY A 258 10.62 24.63 16.76
CA GLY A 258 9.42 25.38 16.36
C GLY A 258 8.76 24.84 15.10
N LEU A 259 8.85 23.53 14.87
CA LEU A 259 8.23 22.87 13.71
C LEU A 259 6.78 22.53 14.01
N ARG A 260 5.96 22.51 12.96
CA ARG A 260 4.59 21.99 13.05
C ARG A 260 4.62 20.49 13.32
N VAL A 261 3.79 20.07 14.28
CA VAL A 261 3.65 18.67 14.67
C VAL A 261 2.19 18.27 14.56
N VAL A 262 1.92 17.22 13.78
CA VAL A 262 0.63 16.55 13.69
C VAL A 262 0.66 15.35 14.63
N ASP A 263 -0.08 15.43 15.73
CA ASP A 263 -0.12 14.37 16.74
C ASP A 263 -1.10 13.27 16.34
N GLY A 264 -0.60 12.27 15.58
CA GLY A 264 -1.39 11.12 15.13
C GLY A 264 -2.11 10.39 16.27
N PRO A 265 -1.43 10.02 17.38
CA PRO A 265 -2.10 9.42 18.54
C PRO A 265 -3.28 10.24 19.07
N ALA A 266 -3.17 11.56 19.13
CA ALA A 266 -4.25 12.42 19.58
C ALA A 266 -5.42 12.44 18.60
N ILE A 267 -5.15 12.53 17.29
CA ILE A 267 -6.16 12.50 16.21
C ILE A 267 -6.93 11.18 16.24
N PHE A 268 -6.23 10.05 16.32
CA PHE A 268 -6.85 8.72 16.30
C PHE A 268 -7.69 8.51 17.56
N ALA A 269 -7.18 8.91 18.74
CA ALA A 269 -7.94 8.83 19.98
C ALA A 269 -9.17 9.76 20.00
N ALA A 270 -9.11 10.92 19.34
CA ALA A 270 -10.26 11.80 19.20
C ALA A 270 -11.34 11.17 18.32
N CYS A 271 -10.94 10.62 17.17
CA CYS A 271 -11.84 9.89 16.29
C CYS A 271 -12.50 8.71 17.03
N GLU A 272 -11.72 7.89 17.73
CA GLU A 272 -12.26 6.77 18.53
C GLU A 272 -13.29 7.23 19.58
N ARG A 273 -13.11 8.38 20.23
CA ARG A 273 -14.11 8.91 21.18
C ARG A 273 -15.38 9.40 20.49
N GLU A 274 -15.27 9.97 19.30
CA GLU A 274 -16.39 10.58 18.58
C GLU A 274 -17.24 9.54 17.84
N VAL A 275 -16.60 8.56 17.20
CA VAL A 275 -17.26 7.57 16.33
C VAL A 275 -17.12 6.13 16.81
N GLY A 276 -16.30 5.85 17.82
CA GLY A 276 -16.13 4.52 18.40
C GLY A 276 -17.42 3.84 18.90
N PRO A 277 -18.39 4.56 19.49
CA PRO A 277 -19.69 3.97 19.85
C PRO A 277 -20.51 3.50 18.65
N ALA A 278 -20.23 3.99 17.43
CA ALA A 278 -20.86 3.53 16.20
C ALA A 278 -20.17 2.30 15.59
N TRP A 279 -19.04 1.88 16.18
CA TRP A 279 -18.21 0.75 15.72
C TRP A 279 -18.30 -0.46 16.66
N THR A 280 -19.25 -0.46 17.60
CA THR A 280 -19.40 -1.46 18.68
C THR A 280 -19.69 -2.88 18.21
N ASP A 281 -20.03 -3.05 16.93
CA ASP A 281 -20.28 -4.37 16.33
C ASP A 281 -19.03 -4.97 15.66
N LEU A 282 -17.88 -4.29 15.71
CA LEU A 282 -16.61 -4.84 15.23
C LEU A 282 -16.02 -5.81 16.26
N PRO A 283 -15.35 -6.89 15.80
CA PRO A 283 -14.57 -7.77 16.68
C PRO A 283 -13.54 -6.98 17.50
N ASP A 284 -13.24 -7.44 18.73
CA ASP A 284 -12.30 -6.79 19.66
C ASP A 284 -10.90 -6.53 19.08
N ASP A 285 -10.51 -7.24 18.02
CA ASP A 285 -9.22 -7.13 17.32
C ASP A 285 -9.28 -6.34 16.00
N ALA A 286 -10.46 -5.90 15.57
CA ALA A 286 -10.66 -5.13 14.35
C ALA A 286 -10.57 -3.62 14.65
N SER A 287 -9.84 -2.88 13.80
CA SER A 287 -9.81 -1.42 13.87
C SER A 287 -10.17 -0.82 12.53
N PRO A 288 -11.12 0.13 12.46
CA PRO A 288 -11.37 0.85 11.21
C PRO A 288 -10.21 1.78 10.85
N MET A 289 -9.33 2.11 11.79
CA MET A 289 -8.21 3.05 11.61
C MET A 289 -6.87 2.34 11.32
N PHE A 290 -6.77 1.03 11.54
CA PHE A 290 -5.54 0.27 11.31
C PHE A 290 -5.82 -1.05 10.58
N VAL A 291 -4.90 -1.45 9.71
CA VAL A 291 -4.91 -2.79 9.09
C VAL A 291 -4.38 -3.85 10.05
N ASP A 292 -3.42 -3.47 10.90
CA ASP A 292 -2.82 -4.32 11.94
C ASP A 292 -2.43 -3.49 13.18
N GLY A 293 -1.42 -3.90 13.95
CA GLY A 293 -0.97 -3.18 15.14
C GLY A 293 -0.33 -1.80 14.88
N ALA A 294 0.18 -1.56 13.66
CA ALA A 294 0.97 -0.37 13.34
C ALA A 294 0.55 0.32 12.03
N HIS A 295 0.09 -0.40 11.02
CA HIS A 295 -0.19 0.16 9.70
C HIS A 295 -1.58 0.83 9.66
N PRO A 296 -1.67 2.13 9.33
CA PRO A 296 -2.96 2.79 9.18
C PRO A 296 -3.78 2.17 8.04
N SER A 297 -5.10 2.05 8.24
CA SER A 297 -6.05 1.64 7.20
C SER A 297 -6.24 2.77 6.17
N PRO A 298 -7.01 2.56 5.08
CA PRO A 298 -7.37 3.67 4.18
C PRO A 298 -8.01 4.86 4.91
N PHE A 299 -8.74 4.61 5.99
CA PHE A 299 -9.34 5.64 6.85
C PHE A 299 -8.33 6.24 7.83
N GLY A 300 -7.42 5.43 8.41
CA GLY A 300 -6.30 5.97 9.20
C GLY A 300 -5.41 6.90 8.38
N HIS A 301 -5.14 6.55 7.12
CA HIS A 301 -4.43 7.39 6.18
C HIS A 301 -5.16 8.71 5.86
N SER A 302 -6.50 8.71 5.80
CA SER A 302 -7.25 9.97 5.63
C SER A 302 -7.14 10.86 6.87
N LEU A 303 -7.21 10.30 8.07
CA LEU A 303 -7.03 11.08 9.31
C LEU A 303 -5.64 11.75 9.37
N ILE A 304 -4.59 11.03 8.95
CA ILE A 304 -3.23 11.61 8.87
C ILE A 304 -3.18 12.72 7.82
N ALA A 305 -3.75 12.49 6.62
CA ALA A 305 -3.80 13.48 5.56
C ALA A 305 -4.55 14.75 5.99
N ASP A 306 -5.69 14.60 6.66
CA ASP A 306 -6.51 15.72 7.14
C ASP A 306 -5.77 16.51 8.23
N GLY A 307 -5.08 15.83 9.15
CA GLY A 307 -4.25 16.48 10.16
C GLY A 307 -3.08 17.29 9.56
N VAL A 308 -2.42 16.75 8.52
CA VAL A 308 -1.37 17.48 7.80
C VAL A 308 -1.96 18.63 6.99
N LEU A 309 -3.12 18.45 6.36
CA LEU A 309 -3.79 19.52 5.61
C LEU A 309 -4.20 20.67 6.53
N ALA A 310 -4.73 20.38 7.72
CA ALA A 310 -5.01 21.39 8.74
C ALA A 310 -3.75 22.15 9.14
N ALA A 311 -2.62 21.46 9.35
CA ALA A 311 -1.34 22.10 9.65
C ALA A 311 -0.80 22.98 8.50
N ILE A 312 -1.12 22.64 7.24
CA ILE A 312 -0.85 23.49 6.07
C ILE A 312 -1.78 24.71 6.08
N ASP A 313 -3.06 24.55 6.41
CA ASP A 313 -4.04 25.64 6.41
C ASP A 313 -3.80 26.66 7.52
N ASP A 314 -3.35 26.22 8.70
CA ASP A 314 -2.98 27.10 9.81
C ASP A 314 -1.79 28.01 9.46
N ALA A 315 -0.91 27.56 8.58
CA ALA A 315 0.24 28.33 8.08
C ALA A 315 0.46 28.05 6.59
N PRO A 316 -0.31 28.73 5.70
CA PRO A 316 -0.28 28.46 4.26
C PRO A 316 1.09 28.68 3.64
N HIS A 317 1.57 27.69 2.87
CA HIS A 317 2.85 27.78 2.19
C HIS A 317 2.83 28.90 1.12
N PRO A 318 3.82 29.82 1.08
CA PRO A 318 3.83 30.96 0.14
C PRO A 318 3.73 30.55 -1.33
N LYS A 319 4.36 29.44 -1.72
CA LYS A 319 4.28 28.88 -3.07
C LYS A 319 2.87 28.42 -3.44
N LEU A 320 2.09 27.84 -2.52
CA LEU A 320 0.70 27.46 -2.77
C LEU A 320 -0.16 28.70 -3.06
N ALA A 321 0.05 29.79 -2.32
CA ALA A 321 -0.63 31.07 -2.58
C ALA A 321 -0.26 31.66 -3.96
N ARG A 322 1.01 31.56 -4.37
CA ARG A 322 1.44 31.99 -5.71
C ARG A 322 0.81 31.13 -6.81
N LEU A 323 0.76 29.81 -6.61
CA LEU A 323 0.12 28.88 -7.54
C LEU A 323 -1.37 29.14 -7.68
N ALA A 324 -2.06 29.46 -6.58
CA ALA A 324 -3.47 29.86 -6.59
C ALA A 324 -3.75 31.10 -7.43
N ALA A 325 -2.79 32.04 -7.49
CA ALA A 325 -2.91 33.29 -8.24
C ALA A 325 -2.53 33.16 -9.73
N ARG A 326 -2.04 32.00 -10.18
CA ARG A 326 -1.61 31.83 -11.59
C ARG A 326 -2.82 31.78 -12.54
N PRO A 327 -2.75 32.47 -13.68
CA PRO A 327 -3.82 32.39 -14.70
C PRO A 327 -3.87 31.02 -15.35
N ALA A 328 -5.06 30.64 -15.82
CA ALA A 328 -5.27 29.39 -16.54
C ALA A 328 -4.46 29.33 -17.85
N PRO A 329 -4.10 28.13 -18.32
CA PRO A 329 -3.24 27.96 -19.50
C PRO A 329 -3.94 28.37 -20.78
N ARG A 330 -3.15 28.85 -21.75
CA ARG A 330 -3.64 29.21 -23.09
C ARG A 330 -3.72 28.04 -24.07
N VAL A 331 -2.90 27.00 -23.88
CA VAL A 331 -2.89 25.80 -24.72
C VAL A 331 -3.37 24.62 -23.87
N ARG A 332 -4.37 23.90 -24.36
CA ARG A 332 -4.86 22.67 -23.72
C ARG A 332 -4.65 21.51 -24.69
N PRO A 333 -4.01 20.41 -24.25
CA PRO A 333 -3.97 19.20 -25.06
C PRO A 333 -5.40 18.70 -25.29
N SER A 334 -5.66 18.19 -26.48
CA SER A 334 -6.93 17.60 -26.88
C SER A 334 -6.69 16.15 -27.29
N ILE A 335 -7.56 15.25 -26.85
CA ILE A 335 -7.53 13.86 -27.30
C ILE A 335 -8.58 13.67 -28.38
N ASP A 336 -8.14 13.16 -29.51
CA ASP A 336 -8.97 12.80 -30.65
C ASP A 336 -9.47 11.35 -30.50
N SER A 337 -8.62 10.44 -29.98
CA SER A 337 -9.00 9.04 -29.75
C SER A 337 -8.35 8.41 -28.52
N ILE A 338 -9.06 7.45 -27.93
CA ILE A 338 -8.64 6.61 -26.80
C ILE A 338 -8.90 5.16 -27.21
N GLU A 339 -7.86 4.33 -27.21
CA GLU A 339 -7.95 2.92 -27.62
C GLU A 339 -7.23 1.99 -26.63
N PRO A 340 -7.92 0.98 -26.06
CA PRO A 340 -9.37 0.76 -26.12
C PRO A 340 -10.16 1.78 -25.28
N ARG A 341 -11.44 2.01 -25.61
CA ARG A 341 -12.35 2.83 -24.77
C ARG A 341 -12.92 2.08 -23.57
N LYS A 342 -12.83 0.76 -23.59
CA LYS A 342 -13.32 -0.13 -22.55
C LYS A 342 -12.21 -1.05 -22.12
N ILE A 343 -12.04 -1.21 -20.81
CA ILE A 343 -11.07 -2.12 -20.24
C ILE A 343 -11.73 -2.95 -19.14
N PRO A 344 -11.32 -4.21 -18.94
CA PRO A 344 -11.78 -4.98 -17.79
C PRO A 344 -11.19 -4.42 -16.50
N ALA A 345 -11.99 -4.44 -15.41
CA ALA A 345 -11.45 -4.31 -14.07
C ALA A 345 -10.50 -5.49 -13.75
N LEU A 346 -9.63 -5.35 -12.74
CA LEU A 346 -8.74 -6.42 -12.23
C LEU A 346 -7.63 -6.88 -13.16
N LEU A 347 -7.55 -6.34 -14.37
CA LEU A 347 -6.48 -6.64 -15.30
C LEU A 347 -5.76 -5.35 -15.65
N GLU A 348 -4.44 -5.40 -15.53
CA GLU A 348 -3.59 -4.33 -16.05
C GLU A 348 -3.88 -4.15 -17.54
N SER A 349 -4.29 -2.93 -17.91
CA SER A 349 -4.68 -2.62 -19.28
C SER A 349 -3.82 -1.49 -19.83
N THR A 350 -3.49 -1.55 -21.11
CA THR A 350 -2.74 -0.48 -21.79
C THR A 350 -3.68 0.30 -22.70
N LEU A 351 -3.65 1.63 -22.58
CA LEU A 351 -4.39 2.55 -23.41
C LEU A 351 -3.44 3.36 -24.29
N GLU A 352 -3.80 3.56 -25.55
CA GLU A 352 -3.21 4.57 -26.44
C GLU A 352 -4.14 5.78 -26.55
N LEU A 353 -3.61 6.96 -26.22
CA LEU A 353 -4.28 8.25 -26.31
C LEU A 353 -3.66 9.02 -27.46
N ARG A 354 -4.44 9.37 -28.49
CA ARG A 354 -3.96 10.13 -29.65
C ARG A 354 -4.60 11.50 -29.67
N GLY A 355 -3.80 12.53 -29.91
CA GLY A 355 -4.30 13.89 -29.82
C GLY A 355 -3.28 14.98 -30.13
N ALA A 356 -3.76 16.19 -30.34
CA ALA A 356 -2.94 17.36 -30.59
C ALA A 356 -2.29 17.92 -29.30
N ALA A 357 -1.10 18.52 -29.47
CA ALA A 357 -0.36 19.21 -28.41
C ALA A 357 0.00 18.34 -27.19
N ILE A 358 0.04 17.01 -27.35
CA ILE A 358 0.48 16.08 -26.31
C ILE A 358 1.99 16.19 -26.07
N GLY A 359 2.79 16.12 -27.14
CA GLY A 359 4.25 16.13 -27.08
C GLY A 359 4.85 17.50 -26.76
N THR A 360 4.03 18.55 -26.71
CA THR A 360 4.45 19.92 -26.36
C THR A 360 4.41 20.20 -24.86
N LEU A 361 3.99 19.23 -24.03
CA LEU A 361 3.73 19.41 -22.59
C LEU A 361 4.96 19.24 -21.68
N GLY A 362 6.15 18.98 -22.26
CA GLY A 362 7.39 18.81 -21.50
C GLY A 362 7.64 17.35 -21.02
N PRO A 363 8.29 17.13 -19.86
CA PRO A 363 8.60 15.78 -19.37
C PRO A 363 7.33 14.93 -19.19
N LEU A 364 7.49 13.60 -19.31
CA LEU A 364 6.38 12.64 -19.42
C LEU A 364 5.26 12.93 -18.40
N PRO A 365 4.02 13.14 -18.86
CA PRO A 365 2.97 13.68 -18.01
C PRO A 365 2.39 12.60 -17.09
N ARG A 366 1.99 12.97 -15.88
CA ARG A 366 1.25 12.06 -14.97
C ARG A 366 -0.20 11.98 -15.43
N VAL A 367 -0.74 10.78 -15.59
CA VAL A 367 -2.15 10.60 -15.98
C VAL A 367 -2.93 9.98 -14.84
N TRP A 368 -4.08 10.54 -14.55
CA TRP A 368 -5.08 9.98 -13.65
C TRP A 368 -6.19 9.32 -14.47
N VAL A 369 -6.67 8.18 -14.01
CA VAL A 369 -7.77 7.41 -14.58
C VAL A 369 -8.84 7.29 -13.50
N GLY A 370 -9.77 8.23 -13.50
CA GLY A 370 -10.64 8.51 -12.36
C GLY A 370 -9.83 8.87 -11.12
N ASP A 371 -9.86 7.97 -10.15
CA ASP A 371 -9.22 8.10 -8.84
C ASP A 371 -7.91 7.34 -8.72
N VAL A 372 -7.47 6.60 -9.75
CA VAL A 372 -6.18 5.90 -9.75
C VAL A 372 -5.15 6.60 -10.63
N TRP A 373 -3.89 6.49 -10.25
CA TRP A 373 -2.78 6.99 -11.05
C TRP A 373 -2.35 5.94 -12.10
N ALA A 374 -2.00 6.38 -13.31
CA ALA A 374 -1.49 5.52 -14.36
C ALA A 374 0.01 5.23 -14.14
N PRO A 375 0.40 4.02 -13.71
CA PRO A 375 1.76 3.70 -13.26
C PRO A 375 2.88 3.91 -14.27
N ARG A 376 2.54 3.78 -15.55
CA ARG A 376 3.50 3.87 -16.65
C ARG A 376 2.91 4.74 -17.73
N VAL A 377 3.67 5.76 -18.10
CA VAL A 377 3.32 6.69 -19.18
C VAL A 377 4.51 6.77 -20.13
N ALA A 378 4.26 6.50 -21.40
CA ALA A 378 5.24 6.64 -22.47
C ALA A 378 4.66 7.53 -23.57
N ALA A 379 5.50 8.31 -24.24
CA ALA A 379 5.13 9.10 -25.41
C ALA A 379 5.83 8.50 -26.65
N PRO A 380 5.29 7.42 -27.25
CA PRO A 380 5.93 6.77 -28.39
C PRO A 380 6.00 7.65 -29.64
N ALA A 381 5.16 8.70 -29.73
CA ALA A 381 5.18 9.70 -30.78
C ALA A 381 4.72 11.06 -30.23
N ALA A 382 4.97 12.14 -30.97
CA ALA A 382 4.65 13.51 -30.54
C ALA A 382 3.16 13.73 -30.21
N ASN A 383 2.25 12.95 -30.80
CA ASN A 383 0.80 13.07 -30.63
C ASN A 383 0.18 11.80 -30.03
N THR A 384 0.97 11.01 -29.30
CA THR A 384 0.50 9.75 -28.72
C THR A 384 1.07 9.56 -27.32
N LEU A 385 0.19 9.30 -26.35
CA LEU A 385 0.57 8.73 -25.06
C LEU A 385 0.14 7.28 -25.01
N ARG A 386 0.98 6.45 -24.41
CA ARG A 386 0.64 5.10 -23.99
C ARG A 386 0.64 5.08 -22.48
N ILE A 387 -0.48 4.72 -21.87
CA ILE A 387 -0.63 4.65 -20.43
C ILE A 387 -1.03 3.25 -19.99
N THR A 388 -0.49 2.81 -18.88
CA THR A 388 -0.92 1.59 -18.20
C THR A 388 -1.92 1.95 -17.12
N VAL A 389 -3.05 1.26 -17.06
CA VAL A 389 -4.06 1.37 -16.00
C VAL A 389 -3.88 0.19 -15.06
N PRO A 390 -3.75 0.42 -13.75
CA PRO A 390 -3.48 -0.65 -12.81
C PRO A 390 -4.72 -1.54 -12.61
N PRO A 391 -4.53 -2.82 -12.22
CA PRO A 391 -5.65 -3.76 -11.99
C PRO A 391 -6.51 -3.38 -10.77
N THR A 392 -6.08 -2.41 -9.97
CA THR A 392 -6.79 -1.94 -8.77
C THR A 392 -7.87 -0.90 -9.05
N ILE A 393 -8.12 -0.57 -10.32
CA ILE A 393 -9.15 0.41 -10.70
C ILE A 393 -10.56 -0.14 -10.51
N LEU A 394 -11.42 0.64 -9.85
CA LEU A 394 -12.82 0.27 -9.66
C LEU A 394 -13.62 0.35 -10.99
N PRO A 395 -14.63 -0.51 -11.18
CA PRO A 395 -15.53 -0.43 -12.33
C PRO A 395 -16.27 0.91 -12.48
N GLY A 396 -16.79 1.14 -13.69
CA GLY A 396 -17.59 2.30 -14.08
C GLY A 396 -16.85 3.27 -15.01
N SER A 397 -17.49 4.40 -15.30
CA SER A 397 -16.91 5.43 -16.16
C SER A 397 -15.80 6.20 -15.42
N LYS A 398 -14.61 6.25 -16.03
CA LYS A 398 -13.41 6.87 -15.45
C LYS A 398 -12.89 7.96 -16.36
N ASP A 399 -12.78 9.16 -15.80
CA ASP A 399 -12.22 10.30 -16.49
C ASP A 399 -10.71 10.20 -16.61
N LEU A 400 -10.18 10.47 -17.79
CA LEU A 400 -8.74 10.61 -18.01
C LEU A 400 -8.34 12.05 -17.76
N VAL A 401 -7.42 12.28 -16.82
CA VAL A 401 -6.92 13.62 -16.49
C VAL A 401 -5.41 13.64 -16.59
N LEU A 402 -4.89 14.45 -17.51
CA LEU A 402 -3.48 14.68 -17.70
C LEU A 402 -2.99 15.80 -16.80
N MET A 403 -1.97 15.55 -15.99
CA MET A 403 -1.29 16.58 -15.24
C MET A 403 -0.20 17.20 -16.10
N THR A 404 -0.30 18.50 -16.35
CA THR A 404 0.72 19.29 -17.05
C THR A 404 1.23 20.39 -16.13
N PRO A 405 2.41 21.00 -16.41
CA PRO A 405 2.91 22.15 -15.64
C PRO A 405 1.94 23.34 -15.61
N GLU A 406 1.02 23.39 -16.56
CA GLU A 406 -0.01 24.42 -16.65
C GLU A 406 -1.33 24.00 -15.97
N GLY A 407 -1.46 22.74 -15.57
CA GLY A 407 -2.57 22.21 -14.78
C GLY A 407 -3.24 20.97 -15.38
N PRO A 408 -4.24 20.40 -14.69
CA PRO A 408 -5.00 19.26 -15.18
C PRO A 408 -5.77 19.55 -16.48
N ALA A 409 -5.54 18.72 -17.49
CA ALA A 409 -6.30 18.68 -18.73
C ALA A 409 -7.14 17.40 -18.81
N ARG A 410 -8.47 17.55 -18.89
CA ARG A 410 -9.38 16.42 -19.10
C ARG A 410 -9.22 15.92 -20.53
N LEU A 411 -8.88 14.63 -20.65
CA LEU A 411 -8.57 13.93 -21.89
C LEU A 411 -9.74 13.12 -22.45
N GLY A 412 -10.85 13.02 -21.72
CA GLY A 412 -12.00 12.19 -22.06
C GLY A 412 -12.29 11.19 -20.95
N SER A 413 -12.97 10.09 -21.29
CA SER A 413 -13.26 9.00 -20.34
C SER A 413 -13.14 7.63 -21.01
N ILE A 414 -12.91 6.63 -20.18
CA ILE A 414 -12.99 5.21 -20.51
C ILE A 414 -14.07 4.55 -19.64
N GLU A 415 -14.51 3.36 -20.04
CA GLU A 415 -15.35 2.50 -19.22
C GLU A 415 -14.50 1.36 -18.64
N VAL A 416 -14.53 1.20 -17.31
CA VAL A 416 -13.95 0.04 -16.63
C VAL A 416 -15.07 -0.97 -16.39
N GLU A 417 -15.04 -2.10 -17.09
CA GLU A 417 -16.10 -3.10 -17.03
C GLU A 417 -15.91 -4.00 -15.79
N ALA A 418 -16.94 -4.05 -14.94
CA ALA A 418 -16.99 -5.01 -13.84
C ALA A 418 -17.05 -6.43 -14.40
N PRO A 419 -16.46 -7.42 -13.71
CA PRO A 419 -16.77 -8.81 -14.01
C PRO A 419 -18.27 -9.08 -13.75
N ARG A 420 -18.89 -9.90 -14.58
CA ARG A 420 -20.35 -10.10 -14.60
C ARG A 420 -20.73 -11.49 -14.15
N LEU A 421 -21.87 -11.60 -13.49
CA LEU A 421 -22.50 -12.87 -13.12
C LEU A 421 -23.86 -12.97 -13.81
N GLU A 422 -24.04 -14.01 -14.61
CA GLU A 422 -25.33 -14.41 -15.13
C GLU A 422 -25.82 -15.63 -14.37
N VAL A 423 -27.09 -15.61 -13.99
CA VAL A 423 -27.78 -16.73 -13.34
C VAL A 423 -28.99 -17.04 -14.19
N GLY A 424 -29.11 -18.30 -14.63
CA GLY A 424 -30.27 -18.76 -15.39
C GLY A 424 -31.58 -18.65 -14.58
N PRO A 425 -32.75 -18.66 -15.24
CA PRO A 425 -34.02 -18.84 -14.55
C PRO A 425 -34.01 -20.18 -13.80
N ILE A 426 -34.63 -20.21 -12.62
CA ILE A 426 -34.68 -21.39 -11.75
C ILE A 426 -36.14 -21.64 -11.36
N HIS A 427 -36.65 -22.79 -11.77
CA HIS A 427 -37.99 -23.26 -11.46
C HIS A 427 -37.97 -24.22 -10.27
N ARG A 428 -39.12 -24.45 -9.63
CA ARG A 428 -39.24 -25.30 -8.43
C ARG A 428 -38.67 -26.72 -8.62
N ASP A 429 -38.81 -27.26 -9.82
CA ASP A 429 -38.38 -28.63 -10.16
C ASP A 429 -36.92 -28.72 -10.63
N ASP A 430 -36.24 -27.58 -10.81
CA ASP A 430 -34.84 -27.58 -11.25
C ASP A 430 -33.93 -28.05 -10.11
N PRO A 431 -33.10 -29.09 -10.34
CA PRO A 431 -32.18 -29.61 -9.34
C PRO A 431 -30.92 -28.76 -9.19
N ASP A 432 -30.55 -28.03 -10.25
CA ASP A 432 -29.31 -27.28 -10.36
C ASP A 432 -29.57 -25.83 -10.76
N VAL A 433 -28.62 -24.97 -10.42
CA VAL A 433 -28.55 -23.56 -10.81
C VAL A 433 -27.49 -23.42 -11.89
N GLU A 434 -27.88 -22.94 -13.08
CA GLU A 434 -26.94 -22.58 -14.14
C GLU A 434 -26.37 -21.18 -13.88
N VAL A 435 -25.04 -21.08 -13.89
CA VAL A 435 -24.32 -19.82 -13.70
C VAL A 435 -23.27 -19.63 -14.78
N VAL A 436 -23.10 -18.37 -15.20
CA VAL A 436 -21.99 -17.94 -16.04
C VAL A 436 -21.27 -16.78 -15.36
N VAL A 437 -19.98 -16.97 -15.08
CA VAL A 437 -19.11 -15.91 -14.59
C VAL A 437 -18.31 -15.38 -15.76
N HIS A 438 -18.46 -14.09 -16.06
CA HIS A 438 -17.63 -13.40 -17.03
C HIS A 438 -16.51 -12.66 -16.28
N GLY A 439 -15.29 -13.16 -16.44
CA GLY A 439 -14.08 -12.65 -15.81
C GLY A 439 -12.96 -12.43 -16.83
N ILE A 440 -11.74 -12.78 -16.43
CA ILE A 440 -10.54 -12.62 -17.24
C ILE A 440 -10.22 -13.97 -17.91
N PRO A 441 -9.97 -14.03 -19.23
CA PRO A 441 -9.58 -15.27 -19.91
C PRO A 441 -8.43 -16.00 -19.21
N GLY A 442 -8.59 -17.31 -19.01
CA GLY A 442 -7.60 -18.16 -18.35
C GLY A 442 -7.41 -17.90 -16.85
N ARG A 443 -8.26 -17.08 -16.21
CA ARG A 443 -8.21 -16.88 -14.75
C ARG A 443 -9.27 -17.69 -14.03
N GLY A 444 -9.01 -17.91 -12.74
CA GLY A 444 -9.92 -18.63 -11.88
C GLY A 444 -11.23 -17.90 -11.67
N CYS A 445 -12.32 -18.63 -11.80
CA CYS A 445 -13.66 -18.22 -11.47
C CYS A 445 -14.22 -19.14 -10.38
N GLY A 446 -15.04 -18.61 -9.50
CA GLY A 446 -15.76 -19.37 -8.49
C GLY A 446 -17.16 -18.85 -8.30
N VAL A 447 -18.07 -19.68 -7.81
CA VAL A 447 -19.42 -19.25 -7.40
C VAL A 447 -19.75 -19.76 -6.01
N TYR A 448 -20.37 -18.90 -5.23
CA TYR A 448 -20.90 -19.19 -3.90
C TYR A 448 -22.42 -19.14 -3.94
N LEU A 449 -23.02 -20.10 -3.24
CA LEU A 449 -24.45 -20.14 -2.96
C LEU A 449 -24.63 -19.88 -1.47
N THR A 450 -25.26 -18.77 -1.11
CA THR A 450 -25.44 -18.41 0.29
C THR A 450 -26.91 -18.14 0.62
N PRO A 451 -27.36 -18.53 1.83
CA PRO A 451 -28.71 -18.21 2.29
C PRO A 451 -28.85 -16.73 2.69
N ASN A 452 -27.75 -16.09 3.07
CA ASN A 452 -27.69 -14.71 3.51
C ASN A 452 -26.86 -13.88 2.53
N ARG A 453 -27.18 -12.59 2.42
CA ARG A 453 -26.31 -11.62 1.75
C ARG A 453 -24.95 -11.61 2.46
N ILE A 454 -23.87 -11.76 1.69
CA ILE A 454 -22.51 -11.52 2.16
C ILE A 454 -22.21 -10.03 1.99
N ASP A 455 -21.40 -9.47 2.90
CA ASP A 455 -20.99 -8.07 2.85
C ASP A 455 -20.14 -7.76 1.61
N ASP A 456 -20.11 -6.48 1.25
CA ASP A 456 -19.34 -6.00 0.11
C ASP A 456 -17.83 -6.26 0.32
N PRO A 457 -17.07 -6.46 -0.76
CA PRO A 457 -15.63 -6.66 -0.66
C PRO A 457 -14.86 -5.50 0.00
N ILE A 458 -13.84 -5.84 0.78
CA ILE A 458 -12.91 -4.95 1.49
C ILE A 458 -11.53 -5.04 0.82
N PRO A 459 -10.81 -3.92 0.63
CA PRO A 459 -9.44 -3.93 0.12
C PRO A 459 -8.47 -4.76 0.98
N THR A 460 -7.60 -5.54 0.34
CA THR A 460 -6.53 -6.34 0.98
C THR A 460 -5.21 -5.58 1.01
N LEU A 461 -4.23 -6.14 1.71
CA LEU A 461 -2.84 -5.67 1.69
C LEU A 461 -2.27 -5.50 0.27
N PHE A 462 -2.82 -6.26 -0.67
CA PHE A 462 -2.40 -6.29 -2.06
C PHE A 462 -3.21 -5.36 -2.98
N GLY A 463 -4.06 -4.48 -2.42
CA GLY A 463 -4.93 -3.60 -3.20
C GLY A 463 -6.03 -4.31 -4.00
N LEU A 464 -6.20 -5.62 -3.77
CA LEU A 464 -7.29 -6.46 -4.28
C LEU A 464 -8.43 -6.54 -3.25
N PHE A 465 -9.49 -7.33 -3.49
CA PHE A 465 -10.73 -7.30 -2.70
C PHE A 465 -11.06 -8.65 -2.05
N GLU A 466 -11.36 -8.67 -0.74
CA GLU A 466 -11.80 -9.85 0.02
C GLU A 466 -13.19 -9.64 0.64
N LEU A 467 -14.01 -10.68 0.82
CA LEU A 467 -15.33 -10.50 1.48
C LEU A 467 -15.19 -10.27 2.99
N GLY A 468 -16.03 -9.38 3.52
CA GLY A 468 -16.37 -9.37 4.93
C GLY A 468 -17.18 -10.61 5.27
N GLY A 469 -16.65 -11.51 6.11
CA GLY A 469 -17.41 -12.62 6.65
C GLY A 469 -18.18 -12.18 7.88
N ALA A 470 -19.50 -12.34 7.87
CA ALA A 470 -20.25 -12.52 9.11
C ALA A 470 -19.76 -13.83 9.74
N ASP A 471 -19.29 -13.76 10.99
CA ASP A 471 -18.60 -14.79 11.78
C ASP A 471 -17.08 -14.93 11.51
N ARG A 472 -16.26 -14.14 12.24
CA ARG A 472 -14.84 -14.45 12.46
C ARG A 472 -14.61 -14.86 13.92
N PRO A 473 -14.34 -16.14 14.23
CA PRO A 473 -13.73 -16.55 15.49
C PRO A 473 -12.20 -16.48 15.41
N ASN A 474 -11.58 -16.03 16.50
CA ASN A 474 -10.15 -15.78 16.71
C ASN A 474 -9.18 -16.92 16.33
N GLY A 475 -8.03 -16.52 15.75
CA GLY A 475 -6.72 -17.11 16.05
C GLY A 475 -5.92 -17.75 14.89
N PHE A 476 -4.76 -17.15 14.60
CA PHE A 476 -3.60 -17.67 13.84
C PHE A 476 -3.54 -17.45 12.30
N PRO A 477 -2.32 -17.47 11.71
CA PRO A 477 -1.78 -16.40 10.89
C PRO A 477 -2.02 -16.57 9.38
N GLN A 478 -2.09 -15.42 8.71
CA GLN A 478 -2.44 -15.22 7.31
C GLN A 478 -1.23 -15.62 6.43
N PHE A 479 -1.29 -16.59 5.50
CA PHE A 479 -2.39 -16.97 4.62
C PHE A 479 -3.46 -17.90 5.21
N PRO A 480 -4.75 -17.70 4.87
CA PRO A 480 -5.80 -18.42 5.55
C PRO A 480 -6.02 -19.82 4.94
N PRO A 481 -6.06 -20.89 5.74
CA PRO A 481 -6.81 -22.12 5.42
C PRO A 481 -8.34 -21.89 5.41
N SER A 482 -8.79 -20.63 5.27
CA SER A 482 -10.15 -20.14 5.59
C SER A 482 -10.85 -19.41 4.43
N PHE A 483 -10.54 -19.76 3.18
CA PHE A 483 -11.52 -19.50 2.11
C PHE A 483 -12.56 -20.62 2.13
N PRO A 484 -13.86 -20.35 2.36
CA PRO A 484 -14.87 -21.36 2.13
C PRO A 484 -14.71 -21.84 0.68
N GLN A 485 -14.76 -23.15 0.45
CA GLN A 485 -14.68 -23.62 -0.93
C GLN A 485 -15.90 -23.11 -1.69
N PRO A 486 -15.71 -22.50 -2.87
CA PRO A 486 -16.83 -22.13 -3.70
C PRO A 486 -17.63 -23.39 -4.05
N ALA A 487 -18.94 -23.24 -4.20
CA ALA A 487 -19.82 -24.34 -4.56
C ALA A 487 -19.45 -24.96 -5.92
N ALA A 488 -18.85 -24.15 -6.81
CA ALA A 488 -18.11 -24.61 -7.97
C ALA A 488 -17.01 -23.60 -8.33
N ALA A 489 -15.91 -24.07 -8.92
CA ALA A 489 -14.86 -23.24 -9.48
C ALA A 489 -14.24 -23.86 -10.73
N GLY A 490 -13.57 -23.04 -11.53
CA GLY A 490 -12.83 -23.45 -12.71
C GLY A 490 -12.14 -22.27 -13.39
N LEU A 491 -11.63 -22.48 -14.60
CA LEU A 491 -10.97 -21.44 -15.37
C LEU A 491 -11.92 -20.85 -16.41
N ALA A 492 -11.84 -19.53 -16.59
CA ALA A 492 -12.51 -18.85 -17.69
C ALA A 492 -11.90 -19.28 -19.04
N ASP A 493 -12.76 -19.47 -20.04
CA ASP A 493 -12.40 -19.79 -21.41
C ASP A 493 -11.68 -18.62 -22.12
N ALA A 494 -11.37 -18.80 -23.41
CA ALA A 494 -10.67 -17.77 -24.21
C ALA A 494 -11.51 -16.49 -24.36
N GLU A 495 -12.83 -16.61 -24.23
CA GLU A 495 -13.81 -15.52 -24.24
C GLU A 495 -14.01 -14.89 -22.86
N GLY A 496 -13.29 -15.37 -21.83
CA GLY A 496 -13.37 -14.84 -20.47
C GLY A 496 -14.60 -15.30 -19.71
N SER A 497 -15.22 -16.41 -20.10
CA SER A 497 -16.43 -16.94 -19.48
C SER A 497 -16.17 -18.30 -18.82
N TRP A 498 -16.77 -18.52 -17.66
CA TRP A 498 -16.79 -19.83 -17.01
C TRP A 498 -18.22 -20.22 -16.66
N ARG A 499 -18.62 -21.44 -17.03
CA ARG A 499 -19.98 -21.95 -16.84
C ARG A 499 -19.99 -23.09 -15.84
N ALA A 500 -20.96 -23.09 -14.94
CA ALA A 500 -21.18 -24.19 -14.01
C ALA A 500 -22.66 -24.50 -13.81
N ARG A 501 -22.94 -25.76 -13.49
CA ARG A 501 -24.20 -26.22 -12.92
C ARG A 501 -23.94 -26.62 -11.48
N ILE A 502 -24.67 -25.99 -10.56
CA ILE A 502 -24.43 -26.15 -9.12
C ILE A 502 -25.71 -26.65 -8.46
N PRO A 503 -25.67 -27.74 -7.67
CA PRO A 503 -26.85 -28.23 -6.98
C PRO A 503 -27.53 -27.14 -6.14
N ARG A 504 -28.85 -27.01 -6.30
CA ARG A 504 -29.64 -26.03 -5.57
C ARG A 504 -29.64 -26.36 -4.07
N PRO A 505 -29.55 -25.36 -3.18
CA PRO A 505 -29.72 -25.57 -1.74
C PRO A 505 -31.10 -26.20 -1.45
N SER A 506 -31.11 -27.39 -0.87
CA SER A 506 -32.35 -28.14 -0.60
C SER A 506 -33.27 -27.38 0.37
N GLY A 507 -34.57 -27.33 0.06
CA GLY A 507 -35.60 -26.77 0.96
C GLY A 507 -35.63 -25.24 1.05
N ARG A 508 -34.99 -24.52 0.12
CA ARG A 508 -34.98 -23.05 0.07
C ARG A 508 -35.72 -22.54 -1.17
N GLU A 509 -36.62 -21.58 -0.97
CA GLU A 509 -37.35 -20.87 -2.05
C GLU A 509 -36.62 -19.59 -2.48
N ASP A 510 -35.65 -19.11 -1.68
CA ASP A 510 -34.75 -18.02 -2.02
C ASP A 510 -33.32 -18.24 -1.50
N PHE A 511 -32.35 -17.74 -2.26
CA PHE A 511 -30.92 -17.76 -1.94
C PHE A 511 -30.18 -16.70 -2.76
N PHE A 512 -28.90 -16.50 -2.47
CA PHE A 512 -28.02 -15.62 -3.21
C PHE A 512 -26.98 -16.42 -3.98
N VAL A 513 -26.68 -15.96 -5.20
CA VAL A 513 -25.56 -16.42 -6.02
C VAL A 513 -24.55 -15.30 -6.09
N GLN A 514 -23.30 -15.62 -5.84
CA GLN A 514 -22.19 -14.68 -5.94
C GLN A 514 -21.06 -15.28 -6.77
N GLY A 515 -20.53 -14.51 -7.72
CA GLY A 515 -19.34 -14.92 -8.47
C GLY A 515 -18.07 -14.34 -7.87
N LEU A 516 -16.98 -15.03 -8.12
CA LEU A 516 -15.61 -14.65 -7.78
C LEU A 516 -14.79 -14.71 -9.07
N VAL A 517 -14.00 -13.66 -9.34
CA VAL A 517 -13.01 -13.65 -10.41
C VAL A 517 -11.64 -13.39 -9.80
N MET A 518 -10.72 -14.32 -10.01
CA MET A 518 -9.37 -14.25 -9.50
C MET A 518 -8.50 -13.43 -10.45
N ALA A 519 -7.69 -12.52 -9.92
CA ALA A 519 -6.71 -11.78 -10.74
C ALA A 519 -5.48 -12.66 -11.05
N THR A 520 -5.20 -13.62 -10.16
CA THR A 520 -4.13 -14.61 -10.29
C THR A 520 -4.67 -15.96 -10.80
N ASP A 521 -3.76 -16.80 -11.27
CA ASP A 521 -4.11 -18.15 -11.72
C ASP A 521 -4.54 -19.05 -10.54
N VAL A 522 -5.43 -20.01 -10.78
CA VAL A 522 -5.82 -21.04 -9.79
C VAL A 522 -4.66 -22.00 -9.58
N GLU A 523 -3.90 -22.29 -10.63
CA GLU A 523 -2.82 -23.28 -10.63
C GLU A 523 -1.47 -22.73 -10.16
N SER A 524 -1.33 -21.40 -10.04
CA SER A 524 -0.12 -20.84 -9.45
C SER A 524 -0.09 -21.24 -7.97
N GLN A 525 0.72 -22.26 -7.63
CA GLN A 525 1.18 -22.58 -6.28
C GLN A 525 2.11 -21.48 -5.75
N ASP A 526 1.72 -20.23 -5.93
CA ASP A 526 2.37 -19.12 -5.29
C ASP A 526 1.86 -19.10 -3.85
N ASP A 527 2.78 -19.06 -2.89
CA ASP A 527 2.47 -18.98 -1.45
C ASP A 527 1.63 -17.74 -1.10
N ARG A 528 1.35 -16.86 -2.08
CA ARG A 528 0.57 -15.62 -1.98
C ARG A 528 -0.96 -15.80 -1.92
N GLY A 529 -1.49 -17.01 -2.10
CA GLY A 529 -2.94 -17.26 -2.14
C GLY A 529 -3.65 -16.58 -3.33
N PRO A 530 -4.90 -16.95 -3.64
CA PRO A 530 -5.64 -16.30 -4.72
C PRO A 530 -5.92 -14.84 -4.35
N ILE A 531 -5.41 -13.91 -5.15
CA ILE A 531 -5.80 -12.51 -5.01
C ILE A 531 -6.92 -12.23 -6.01
N GLY A 532 -8.15 -12.25 -5.53
CA GLY A 532 -9.35 -12.09 -6.34
C GLY A 532 -10.07 -10.77 -6.12
N SER A 533 -11.09 -10.54 -6.93
CA SER A 533 -12.19 -9.67 -6.55
C SER A 533 -13.52 -10.33 -6.89
N TRP A 534 -14.56 -9.86 -6.24
CA TRP A 534 -15.88 -10.47 -6.26
C TRP A 534 -16.77 -9.78 -7.29
N THR A 535 -17.65 -10.56 -7.90
CA THR A 535 -18.63 -10.07 -8.88
C THR A 535 -19.96 -9.72 -8.19
N GLU A 536 -20.91 -9.20 -8.97
CA GLU A 536 -22.27 -8.86 -8.55
C GLU A 536 -22.94 -9.98 -7.73
N LEU A 537 -23.52 -9.62 -6.57
CA LEU A 537 -24.39 -10.52 -5.80
C LEU A 537 -25.80 -10.50 -6.39
N ARG A 538 -26.34 -11.66 -6.77
CA ARG A 538 -27.71 -11.79 -7.29
C ARG A 538 -28.59 -12.56 -6.33
N ARG A 539 -29.72 -11.96 -5.96
CA ARG A 539 -30.81 -12.67 -5.27
C ARG A 539 -31.56 -13.50 -6.29
N VAL A 540 -31.73 -14.79 -5.98
CA VAL A 540 -32.55 -15.72 -6.75
C VAL A 540 -33.81 -16.02 -5.95
N VAL A 541 -34.95 -15.90 -6.61
CA VAL A 541 -36.25 -16.37 -6.11
C VAL A 541 -36.71 -17.48 -7.04
N VAL A 542 -36.96 -18.66 -6.48
CA VAL A 542 -37.42 -19.83 -7.25
C VAL A 542 -38.81 -19.51 -7.80
N GLN A 543 -38.97 -19.68 -9.10
CA GLN A 543 -40.23 -19.44 -9.78
C GLN A 543 -41.11 -20.70 -9.72
N ASP A 544 -42.43 -20.50 -9.64
CA ASP A 544 -43.41 -21.58 -9.74
C ASP A 544 -43.43 -22.23 -11.13
#